data_AF-A0A6G3TIL8-F1
#
_entry.id   AF-A0A6G3TIL8-F1
#
_cell.length_a   1.000
_cell.length_b   1.000
_cell.length_c   1.000
_cell.angle_alpha   90.00
_cell.angle_beta   90.00
_cell.angle_gamma   90.00
#
_symmetry.space_group_name_H-M   'P 1'
#
loop_
_entity.id
_entity.type
_entity.pdbx_description
1 polymer ?
#
loop_
_entity_poly.entity_id
_entity_poly.type
_entity_poly.pdbx_seq_one_letter_code
_entity_poly.pdbx_strand_id
1 'polypeptide(L)' 'IHGWDLARATGQEYTPDAAALRAAHGLLAAAAEESERDQGMFGPVVAVPADAPLLERAVGLSGRDPGWTRTV' A
#
# COMPACT_ATOMS: atom_id res chain seq x y z
N ILE A 1 -3.77 4.55 -2.70
CA ILE A 1 -2.28 4.51 -2.69
C ILE A 1 -1.68 5.90 -2.83
N HIS A 2 -1.86 6.62 -3.94
CA HIS A 2 -1.30 7.98 -4.06
C HIS A 2 -1.81 9.01 -3.04
N GLY A 3 -3.06 8.87 -2.57
CA GLY A 3 -3.53 9.67 -1.43
C GLY A 3 -2.72 9.43 -0.15
N TRP A 4 -2.29 8.19 0.10
CA TRP A 4 -1.39 7.85 1.21
C TRP A 4 0.02 8.44 0.99
N ASP A 5 0.55 8.36 -0.23
CA ASP A 5 1.85 8.95 -0.60
C ASP A 5 1.86 10.46 -0.25
N LEU A 6 0.85 11.19 -0.72
CA LEU A 6 0.74 12.63 -0.49
C LEU A 6 0.56 12.96 1.00
N ALA A 7 -0.32 12.24 1.70
CA ALA A 7 -0.56 12.48 3.10
C ALA A 7 0.70 12.24 3.94
N ARG A 8 1.44 11.15 3.69
CA ARG A 8 2.70 10.87 4.37
C ARG A 8 3.76 11.92 4.07
N ALA A 9 3.92 12.32 2.80
CA ALA A 9 4.89 13.33 2.41
C ALA A 9 4.58 14.70 3.02
N THR A 10 3.32 15.00 3.30
CA THR A 10 2.88 16.31 3.84
C THR A 10 2.57 16.28 5.33
N GLY A 11 2.71 15.14 6.01
CA GLY A 11 2.41 14.99 7.43
C GLY A 11 0.92 15.07 7.78
N GLN A 12 0.04 14.77 6.83
CA GLN A 12 -1.41 14.76 7.04
C GLN A 12 -1.88 13.37 7.49
N GLU A 13 -2.94 13.35 8.30
CA GLU A 13 -3.69 12.13 8.56
C GLU A 13 -4.39 11.65 7.27
N TYR A 14 -4.52 10.33 7.12
CA TYR A 14 -5.16 9.74 5.95
C TYR A 14 -6.04 8.57 6.34
N THR A 15 -7.34 8.77 6.20
CA THR A 15 -8.36 7.74 6.40
C THR A 15 -9.14 7.60 5.09
N PRO A 16 -8.77 6.66 4.20
CA PRO A 16 -9.51 6.44 2.96
C PRO A 16 -10.89 5.84 3.26
N ASP A 17 -11.82 5.99 2.31
CA ASP A 17 -13.08 5.25 2.33
C ASP A 17 -12.82 3.73 2.47
N ALA A 18 -13.60 3.09 3.33
CA ALA A 18 -13.37 1.69 3.68
C ALA A 18 -13.69 0.73 2.53
N ALA A 19 -14.66 1.04 1.68
CA ALA A 19 -15.00 0.21 0.52
C ALA A 19 -13.93 0.35 -0.57
N ALA A 20 -13.49 1.57 -0.86
CA ALA A 20 -12.39 1.84 -1.77
C ALA A 20 -11.09 1.16 -1.30
N LEU A 21 -10.79 1.18 0.00
CA LEU A 21 -9.60 0.53 0.54
C LEU A 21 -9.67 -1.00 0.39
N ARG A 22 -10.83 -1.62 0.64
CA ARG A 22 -11.02 -3.07 0.40
C ARG A 22 -10.85 -3.44 -1.07
N ALA A 23 -11.42 -2.65 -1.98
CA ALA A 23 -11.27 -2.86 -3.42
C ALA A 23 -9.81 -2.74 -3.86
N ALA A 24 -9.11 -1.70 -3.40
CA ALA A 24 -7.69 -1.50 -3.69
C ALA A 24 -6.83 -2.66 -3.16
N HIS A 25 -7.07 -3.10 -1.92
CA HIS A 25 -6.37 -4.26 -1.36
C HIS A 25 -6.62 -5.53 -2.20
N GLY A 26 -7.86 -5.79 -2.62
CA GLY A 26 -8.18 -6.96 -3.45
C GLY A 26 -7.43 -6.95 -4.79
N LEU A 27 -7.42 -5.80 -5.47
CA LEU A 27 -6.67 -5.63 -6.72
C LEU A 27 -5.16 -5.85 -6.51
N LEU A 28 -4.60 -5.25 -5.47
CA LEU A 28 -3.18 -5.37 -5.15
C LEU A 28 -2.80 -6.79 -4.72
N ALA A 29 -3.68 -7.50 -4.04
CA ALA A 29 -3.48 -8.90 -3.66
C ALA A 29 -3.52 -9.83 -4.88
N ALA A 30 -4.41 -9.59 -5.84
CA ALA A 30 -4.47 -10.36 -7.08
C ALA A 30 -3.21 -10.12 -7.95
N ALA A 31 -2.84 -8.85 -8.15
CA ALA A 31 -1.58 -8.51 -8.82
C ALA A 31 -0.36 -9.07 -8.08
N ALA A 32 -0.51 -9.34 -6.78
CA ALA A 32 0.52 -9.92 -5.97
C ALA A 32 0.77 -11.42 -6.21
N GLU A 33 -0.14 -12.11 -6.88
CA GLU A 33 0.01 -13.53 -7.20
C GLU A 33 0.60 -13.71 -8.61
N GLU A 34 0.76 -12.65 -9.39
CA GLU A 34 1.31 -12.69 -10.74
C GLU A 34 2.83 -12.90 -10.76
N SER A 35 3.27 -13.88 -11.56
CA SER A 35 4.67 -14.31 -11.67
C SER A 35 5.63 -13.23 -12.20
N GLU A 36 5.13 -12.22 -12.89
CA GLU A 36 5.93 -11.15 -13.52
C GLU A 36 5.87 -9.81 -12.75
N ARG A 37 5.43 -9.82 -11.49
CA ARG A 37 5.21 -8.59 -10.71
C ARG A 37 6.41 -7.62 -10.72
N ASP A 38 7.64 -8.13 -10.64
CA ASP A 38 8.86 -7.30 -10.62
C ASP A 38 9.14 -6.56 -11.95
N GLN A 39 8.40 -6.88 -13.01
CA GLN A 39 8.41 -6.18 -14.31
C GLN A 39 7.10 -5.40 -14.56
N GLY A 40 6.16 -5.45 -13.60
CA GLY A 40 4.82 -4.89 -13.71
C GLY A 40 4.69 -3.47 -13.14
N MET A 41 3.44 -3.06 -12.91
CA MET A 41 3.08 -1.70 -12.45
C MET A 41 3.45 -1.41 -10.98
N PHE A 42 3.75 -2.45 -10.19
CA PHE A 42 4.00 -2.36 -8.75
C PHE A 42 5.43 -2.80 -8.41
N GLY A 43 6.02 -2.21 -7.36
CA GLY A 43 7.30 -2.67 -6.84
C GLY A 43 7.18 -4.00 -6.09
N PRO A 44 8.32 -4.57 -5.63
CA PRO A 44 8.34 -5.78 -4.82
C PRO A 44 7.49 -5.61 -3.56
N VAL A 45 6.74 -6.64 -3.16
CA VAL A 45 5.92 -6.57 -1.94
C VAL A 45 6.77 -6.33 -0.71
N VAL A 46 6.37 -5.36 0.09
CA VAL A 46 6.88 -5.18 1.45
C VAL A 46 6.03 -6.03 2.39
N ALA A 47 6.68 -6.94 3.12
CA ALA A 47 6.00 -7.83 4.06
C ALA A 47 5.38 -7.04 5.21
N VAL A 48 4.09 -7.27 5.44
CA VAL A 48 3.30 -6.64 6.51
C VAL A 48 2.55 -7.74 7.27
N PRO A 49 2.50 -7.70 8.62
CA PRO A 49 1.72 -8.66 9.39
C PRO A 49 0.26 -8.74 8.93
N ALA A 50 -0.31 -9.95 8.97
CA ALA A 50 -1.67 -10.19 8.46
C ALA A 50 -2.76 -9.49 9.29
N ASP A 51 -2.47 -9.21 10.56
CA ASP A 51 -3.30 -8.50 11.53
C ASP A 51 -3.08 -6.98 11.55
N ALA A 52 -2.11 -6.47 10.77
CA ALA A 52 -1.90 -5.04 10.62
C ALA A 52 -3.13 -4.36 9.98
N PRO A 53 -3.32 -3.04 10.22
CA PRO A 53 -4.38 -2.28 9.59
C PRO A 53 -4.42 -2.49 8.07
N LEU A 54 -5.63 -2.57 7.51
CA LEU A 54 -5.84 -2.86 6.08
C LEU A 54 -5.09 -1.89 5.16
N LEU A 55 -4.95 -0.63 5.58
CA LEU A 55 -4.19 0.39 4.86
C LEU A 55 -2.71 0.02 4.74
N GLU A 56 -2.08 -0.42 5.82
CA GLU A 56 -0.66 -0.82 5.82
C GLU A 56 -0.43 -2.03 4.93
N ARG A 57 -1.32 -3.02 5.00
CA ARG A 57 -1.28 -4.20 4.13
C ARG A 57 -1.40 -3.83 2.65
N ALA A 58 -2.33 -2.94 2.30
CA ALA A 58 -2.47 -2.44 0.93
C ALA A 58 -1.23 -1.66 0.46
N VAL A 59 -0.65 -0.83 1.33
CA VAL A 59 0.60 -0.10 1.04
C VAL A 59 1.74 -1.07 0.77
N GLY A 60 1.92 -2.09 1.63
CA GLY A 60 2.94 -3.12 1.45
C GLY A 60 2.77 -3.93 0.15
N LEU A 61 1.53 -4.29 -0.20
CA LEU A 61 1.23 -4.96 -1.47
C LEU A 61 1.54 -4.10 -2.70
N SER A 62 1.47 -2.77 -2.58
CA SER A 62 1.84 -1.84 -3.66
C SER A 62 3.35 -1.64 -3.83
N GLY A 63 4.16 -2.28 -2.97
CA GLY A 63 5.61 -2.18 -2.93
C GLY A 63 6.14 -0.93 -2.25
N ARG A 64 5.32 -0.28 -1.42
CA ARG A 64 5.72 0.86 -0.57
C ARG A 64 5.97 0.38 0.85
N ASP A 65 6.92 0.99 1.53
CA ASP A 65 7.16 0.76 2.96
C ASP A 65 6.11 1.52 3.81
N PRO A 66 5.22 0.82 4.55
CA PRO A 66 4.25 1.46 5.44
C PRO A 66 4.88 2.25 6.59
N GLY A 67 6.13 1.91 6.95
CA GLY A 67 6.94 2.59 7.95
C GLY A 67 7.65 3.84 7.43
N TRP A 68 7.50 4.18 6.14
CA TRP A 68 8.14 5.37 5.59
C TRP A 68 7.68 6.64 6.33
N THR A 69 8.66 7.46 6.68
CA THR A 69 8.50 8.79 7.26
C THR A 69 9.30 9.81 6.46
N ARG A 70 8.76 11.02 6.28
CA ARG A 70 9.52 12.10 5.65
C ARG A 70 10.73 12.46 6.52
N THR A 71 11.92 12.51 5.91
CA THR A 71 13.10 13.11 6.54
C THR A 71 12.89 14.62 6.69
N VAL A 72 12.98 15.12 7.92
CA VAL A 72 12.92 16.56 8.23
C VAL A 72 14.24 17.25 7.91
#